data_AF-A0A4R5DGB9-F1
#
_entry.id   AF-A0A4R5DGB9-F1
#
_cell.length_a   1.000
_cell.length_b   1.000
_cell.length_c   1.000
_cell.angle_alpha   90.00
_cell.angle_beta   90.00
_cell.angle_gamma   90.00
#
_symmetry.space_group_name_H-M   'P 1'
#
loop_
_entity.id
_entity.type
_entity.pdbx_description
1 polymer ?
#
loop_
_entity_poly.entity_id
_entity_poly.type
_entity_poly.pdbx_seq_one_letter_code
_entity_poly.pdbx_strand_id
1 'polypeptide(L)'
;MEADFTARPVRYHNSFLFTFFLLLICCSPSDKRSVEVKLDYTLQIKTWSNGMLFINSKPFSGTLFTLYPETKDTADISVYQEGLEHGIWKAFYENGSIAKQREFNRGRKTGTYLAWWENGNTKLQYSFENDEYEGVCREWNALGKLTKEMTYRKGHEDGSQKMFYDNGKVRSNYRVVNGRRFGLLGTKNCINVSDSVFKN
;
A
#
# COMPACT_ATOMS: atom_id res chain seq x y z
N MET A 1 18.49 -13.17 -22.02
CA MET A 1 18.11 -11.79 -21.62
C MET A 1 17.77 -11.85 -20.15
N GLU A 2 18.80 -11.85 -19.31
CA GLU A 2 18.68 -11.77 -17.86
C GLU A 2 19.76 -10.80 -17.40
N ALA A 3 19.35 -9.75 -16.73
CA ALA A 3 20.24 -8.85 -16.02
C ALA A 3 19.92 -9.06 -14.53
N ASP A 4 20.66 -9.95 -13.90
CA ASP A 4 20.74 -10.03 -12.45
C ASP A 4 22.02 -9.32 -12.02
N PHE A 5 21.89 -8.33 -11.13
CA PHE A 5 23.04 -7.73 -10.46
C PHE A 5 22.69 -7.41 -9.01
N THR A 6 22.90 -8.42 -8.17
CA THR A 6 22.93 -8.29 -6.71
C THR A 6 24.30 -7.80 -6.22
N ALA A 7 24.39 -7.52 -4.92
CA ALA A 7 25.54 -7.01 -4.14
C ALA A 7 25.82 -5.50 -4.27
N ARG A 8 25.83 -4.68 -3.20
CA ARG A 8 26.50 -4.74 -1.85
C ARG A 8 27.98 -4.29 -1.88
N PRO A 9 28.47 -3.65 -0.80
CA PRO A 9 29.38 -2.50 -0.92
C PRO A 9 30.87 -2.85 -1.01
N VAL A 10 31.62 -1.98 -1.70
CA VAL A 10 33.08 -2.07 -1.83
C VAL A 10 33.76 -1.72 -0.51
N ARG A 11 34.62 -2.63 -0.02
CA ARG A 11 35.56 -2.37 1.07
C ARG A 11 36.76 -1.58 0.52
N TYR A 12 37.02 -0.40 1.08
CA TYR A 12 38.28 0.31 0.82
C TYR A 12 39.43 -0.36 1.58
N HIS A 13 40.57 -0.50 0.92
CA HIS A 13 41.85 -0.87 1.54
C HIS A 13 42.80 0.33 1.45
N ASN A 14 43.31 0.76 2.60
CA ASN A 14 44.30 1.84 2.67
C ASN A 14 45.66 1.35 2.17
N SER A 15 46.39 2.23 1.50
CA SER A 15 47.86 2.21 1.47
C SER A 15 48.39 3.61 1.76
N PHE A 16 49.64 3.68 2.22
CA PHE A 16 50.17 4.74 3.10
C PHE A 16 51.09 5.74 2.37
N LEU A 17 51.44 6.84 3.04
CA LEU A 17 52.45 7.88 2.68
C LEU A 17 51.98 8.90 1.60
N PHE A 18 51.83 10.19 1.91
CA PHE A 18 52.94 11.09 2.22
C PHE A 18 52.53 12.32 3.10
N THR A 19 53.52 13.00 3.67
CA THR A 19 53.39 14.23 4.46
C THR A 19 53.88 15.45 3.64
N PHE A 20 53.74 16.73 4.02
CA PHE A 20 53.25 17.42 5.23
C PHE A 20 52.83 18.86 4.85
N PHE A 21 51.72 19.43 5.35
CA PHE A 21 51.63 20.88 5.68
C PHE A 21 50.35 21.25 6.46
N LEU A 22 50.47 22.17 7.42
CA LEU A 22 49.33 22.69 8.20
C LEU A 22 48.58 23.78 7.45
N LEU A 23 47.24 23.77 7.57
CA LEU A 23 46.45 24.99 7.71
C LEU A 23 45.22 24.70 8.59
N LEU A 24 45.09 25.46 9.67
CA LEU A 24 44.02 25.31 10.66
C LEU A 24 42.69 25.86 10.13
N ILE A 25 41.75 24.99 9.83
CA ILE A 25 40.31 25.30 9.93
C ILE A 25 39.65 24.18 10.72
N CYS A 26 39.44 24.43 12.01
CA CYS A 26 38.58 23.59 12.86
C CYS A 26 37.12 23.72 12.41
N CYS A 27 36.73 23.00 11.37
CA CYS A 27 35.34 22.66 11.17
C CYS A 27 35.08 21.36 11.93
N SER A 28 34.79 21.47 13.23
CA SER A 28 34.22 20.35 13.96
C SER A 28 32.94 19.91 13.23
N PRO A 29 32.79 18.62 12.86
CA PRO A 29 31.49 18.15 12.44
C PRO A 29 30.58 18.31 13.66
N SER A 30 29.67 19.29 13.59
CA SER A 30 28.55 19.37 14.51
C SER A 30 27.74 18.11 14.29
N ASP A 31 28.00 17.10 15.12
CA ASP A 31 27.25 15.85 15.18
C ASP A 31 25.84 16.20 15.66
N LYS A 32 25.03 16.70 14.71
CA LYS A 32 23.59 16.92 14.86
C LYS A 32 22.93 15.55 14.90
N ARG A 33 23.20 14.81 15.98
CA ARG A 33 22.30 13.79 16.49
C ARG A 33 20.98 14.49 16.76
N SER A 34 20.09 14.45 15.77
CA SER A 34 18.68 14.67 15.99
C SER A 34 18.27 13.64 17.04
N VAL A 35 18.16 14.09 18.29
CA VAL A 35 17.56 13.30 19.36
C VAL A 35 16.13 13.09 18.92
N GLU A 36 15.87 11.93 18.32
CA GLU A 36 14.55 11.54 17.87
C GLU A 36 13.73 11.25 19.12
N VAL A 37 13.12 12.31 19.67
CA VAL A 37 12.22 12.21 20.81
C VAL A 37 10.99 11.44 20.35
N LYS A 38 11.05 10.12 20.52
CA LYS A 38 9.91 9.22 20.39
C LYS A 38 8.90 9.59 21.47
N LEU A 39 8.01 10.52 21.14
CA LEU A 39 6.87 10.88 21.96
C LEU A 39 6.05 9.62 22.21
N ASP A 40 5.96 9.20 23.46
CA ASP A 40 5.08 8.11 23.84
C ASP A 40 3.62 8.60 23.82
N TYR A 41 3.02 8.48 22.64
CA TYR A 41 1.63 8.82 22.40
C TYR A 41 0.64 7.85 23.08
N THR A 42 1.09 6.83 23.82
CA THR A 42 0.18 5.99 24.63
C THR A 42 -0.32 6.72 25.89
N LEU A 43 0.48 7.67 26.39
CA LEU A 43 0.14 8.53 27.53
C LEU A 43 -0.69 9.77 27.15
N GLN A 44 -0.98 9.98 25.87
CA GLN A 44 -1.70 11.16 25.37
C GLN A 44 -3.12 10.81 24.95
N ILE A 45 -4.07 11.71 25.26
CA ILE A 45 -5.48 11.50 24.94
C ILE A 45 -5.66 11.68 23.43
N LYS A 46 -5.89 10.57 22.73
CA LYS A 46 -6.27 10.52 21.31
C LYS A 46 -7.78 10.58 21.20
N THR A 47 -8.29 11.45 20.32
CA THR A 47 -9.73 11.58 20.07
C THR A 47 -9.97 11.68 18.57
N TRP A 48 -11.00 10.98 18.10
CA TRP A 48 -11.45 11.02 16.73
C TRP A 48 -12.76 11.80 16.66
N SER A 49 -12.83 12.80 15.79
CA SER A 49 -14.06 13.57 15.56
C SER A 49 -14.09 14.03 14.11
N ASN A 50 -15.22 13.81 13.42
CA ASN A 50 -15.44 14.22 12.03
C ASN A 50 -14.31 13.82 11.04
N GLY A 51 -13.71 12.62 11.23
CA GLY A 51 -12.60 12.13 10.40
C GLY A 51 -11.23 12.74 10.71
N MET A 52 -11.13 13.59 11.73
CA MET A 52 -9.88 14.20 12.19
C MET A 52 -9.37 13.52 13.47
N LEU A 53 -8.06 13.27 13.52
CA LEU A 53 -7.32 12.85 14.71
C LEU A 53 -6.89 14.08 15.53
N PHE A 54 -7.29 14.09 16.79
CA PHE A 54 -6.84 15.04 17.80
C PHE A 54 -5.94 14.33 18.82
N ILE A 55 -4.89 15.02 19.26
CA ILE A 55 -4.06 14.62 20.39
C ILE A 55 -4.05 15.77 21.39
N ASN A 56 -4.45 15.49 22.64
CA ASN A 56 -4.65 16.50 23.70
C ASN A 56 -5.48 17.69 23.22
N SER A 57 -6.63 17.39 22.58
CA SER A 57 -7.59 18.35 22.02
C SER A 57 -7.07 19.26 20.89
N LYS A 58 -5.89 19.00 20.32
CA LYS A 58 -5.35 19.72 19.14
C LYS A 58 -5.32 18.80 17.91
N PRO A 59 -5.65 19.28 16.70
CA PRO A 59 -5.51 18.49 15.48
C PRO A 59 -4.06 18.02 15.29
N PHE A 60 -3.86 16.74 14.99
CA PHE A 60 -2.53 16.15 14.92
C PHE A 60 -1.86 16.36 13.55
N SER A 61 -0.62 16.84 13.57
CA SER A 61 0.25 16.89 12.39
C SER A 61 1.54 16.13 12.71
N GLY A 62 1.87 15.13 11.90
CA GLY A 62 3.06 14.29 12.10
C GLY A 62 2.84 12.83 11.71
N THR A 63 3.82 12.00 12.06
CA THR A 63 3.81 10.55 11.83
C THR A 63 3.46 9.82 13.12
N LEU A 64 2.50 8.91 13.04
CA LEU A 64 2.16 7.96 14.09
C LEU A 64 2.68 6.58 13.69
N PHE A 65 3.30 5.89 14.65
CA PHE A 65 3.73 4.50 14.55
C PHE A 65 2.86 3.64 15.47
N THR A 66 2.35 2.53 14.94
CA THR A 66 1.74 1.45 15.74
C THR A 66 2.72 0.30 15.79
N LEU A 67 2.89 -0.33 16.95
CA LEU A 67 3.82 -1.44 17.15
C LEU A 67 3.07 -2.75 17.39
N TYR A 68 3.65 -3.86 16.95
CA TYR A 68 3.18 -5.20 17.32
C TYR A 68 3.32 -5.45 18.83
N PRO A 69 2.32 -6.07 19.50
CA PRO A 69 2.36 -6.29 20.95
C PRO A 69 3.57 -7.10 21.42
N GLU A 70 3.95 -8.16 20.69
CA GLU A 70 5.01 -9.07 21.11
C GLU A 70 6.40 -8.58 20.69
N THR A 71 6.62 -8.35 19.39
CA THR A 71 7.95 -8.00 18.85
C THR A 71 8.35 -6.56 19.12
N LYS A 72 7.39 -5.67 19.41
CA LYS A 72 7.54 -4.20 19.45
C LYS A 72 8.07 -3.57 18.15
N ASP A 73 8.06 -4.32 17.04
CA ASP A 73 8.37 -3.77 15.71
C ASP A 73 7.15 -3.05 15.10
N THR A 74 7.37 -2.28 14.04
CA THR A 74 6.38 -1.40 13.42
C THR A 74 5.32 -2.18 12.65
N ALA A 75 4.08 -2.15 13.14
CA ALA A 75 2.91 -2.70 12.45
C ALA A 75 2.35 -1.74 11.39
N ASP A 76 2.15 -0.47 11.74
CA ASP A 76 1.63 0.57 10.84
C ASP A 76 2.42 1.88 10.99
N ILE A 77 2.54 2.62 9.89
CA ILE A 77 3.00 4.01 9.80
C ILE A 77 1.88 4.82 9.15
N SER A 78 1.33 5.78 9.90
CA SER A 78 0.27 6.69 9.43
C SER A 78 0.75 8.14 9.55
N VAL A 79 0.56 8.92 8.49
CA VAL A 79 0.92 10.36 8.46
C VAL A 79 -0.35 11.21 8.45
N TYR A 80 -0.34 12.29 9.22
CA TYR A 80 -1.46 13.22 9.36
C TYR A 80 -0.99 14.67 9.19
N GLN A 81 -1.90 15.51 8.69
CA GLN A 81 -1.74 16.95 8.62
C GLN A 81 -3.05 17.62 9.05
N GLU A 82 -2.99 18.50 10.05
CA GLU A 82 -4.16 19.21 10.60
C GLU A 82 -5.25 18.24 11.08
N GLY A 83 -4.85 17.07 11.59
CA GLY A 83 -5.73 15.97 12.02
C GLY A 83 -6.22 15.07 10.89
N LEU A 84 -6.07 15.46 9.62
CA LEU A 84 -6.54 14.67 8.47
C LEU A 84 -5.46 13.70 7.97
N GLU A 85 -5.88 12.56 7.43
CA GLU A 85 -4.97 11.57 6.81
C GLU A 85 -4.21 12.22 5.63
N HIS A 86 -2.88 12.06 5.59
CA HIS A 86 -2.05 12.68 4.56
C HIS A 86 -0.83 11.81 4.22
N GLY A 87 -0.29 11.96 3.01
CA GLY A 87 0.93 11.29 2.57
C GLY A 87 0.79 9.77 2.43
N ILE A 88 1.92 9.07 2.51
CA ILE A 88 1.99 7.62 2.33
C ILE A 88 1.87 6.91 3.68
N TRP A 89 0.79 6.15 3.83
CA TRP A 89 0.60 5.19 4.91
C TRP A 89 1.13 3.83 4.52
N LYS A 90 1.74 3.13 5.47
CA LYS A 90 2.28 1.78 5.28
C LYS A 90 1.84 0.88 6.42
N ALA A 91 1.71 -0.41 6.14
CA ALA A 91 1.73 -1.42 7.18
C ALA A 91 2.58 -2.61 6.75
N PHE A 92 3.02 -3.35 7.74
CA PHE A 92 3.95 -4.44 7.61
C PHE A 92 3.29 -5.76 8.05
N TYR A 93 3.99 -6.86 7.82
CA TYR A 93 3.78 -8.15 8.46
C TYR A 93 4.69 -8.25 9.69
N GLU A 94 4.45 -9.21 10.58
CA GLU A 94 5.29 -9.43 11.78
C GLU A 94 6.75 -9.77 11.44
N ASN A 95 7.00 -10.26 10.22
CA ASN A 95 8.34 -10.51 9.68
C ASN A 95 9.05 -9.24 9.12
N GLY A 96 8.45 -8.05 9.26
CA GLY A 96 8.98 -6.76 8.80
C GLY A 96 8.79 -6.48 7.30
N SER A 97 8.26 -7.42 6.51
CA SER A 97 7.94 -7.18 5.09
C SER A 97 6.71 -6.28 4.93
N ILE A 98 6.64 -5.50 3.84
CA ILE A 98 5.53 -4.57 3.63
C ILE A 98 4.24 -5.32 3.23
N ALA A 99 3.17 -5.12 3.99
CA ALA A 99 1.86 -5.72 3.73
C ALA A 99 0.99 -4.83 2.83
N LYS A 100 0.99 -3.52 3.05
CA LYS A 100 0.20 -2.54 2.27
C LYS A 100 0.82 -1.15 2.27
N GLN A 101 0.56 -0.40 1.20
CA GLN A 101 0.89 1.02 1.07
C GLN A 101 -0.30 1.77 0.46
N ARG A 102 -0.72 2.89 1.06
CA ARG A 102 -1.82 3.73 0.56
C ARG A 102 -1.44 5.20 0.63
N GLU A 103 -1.85 5.98 -0.36
CA GLU A 103 -1.67 7.44 -0.37
C GLU A 103 -2.97 8.16 0.00
N PHE A 104 -2.83 9.22 0.80
CA PHE A 104 -3.91 10.10 1.24
C PHE A 104 -3.54 11.56 1.02
N ASN A 105 -4.53 12.39 0.70
CA ASN A 105 -4.39 13.83 0.62
C ASN A 105 -5.57 14.51 1.34
N ARG A 106 -5.30 15.02 2.56
CA ARG A 106 -6.26 15.74 3.41
C ARG A 106 -7.55 14.94 3.66
N GLY A 107 -7.39 13.69 4.11
CA GLY A 107 -8.49 12.78 4.47
C GLY A 107 -9.10 12.00 3.29
N ARG A 108 -8.63 12.23 2.05
CA ARG A 108 -9.12 11.51 0.86
C ARG A 108 -8.08 10.57 0.30
N LYS A 109 -8.49 9.36 -0.12
CA LYS A 109 -7.60 8.42 -0.84
C LYS A 109 -7.24 9.00 -2.20
N THR A 110 -5.98 8.85 -2.58
CA THR A 110 -5.45 9.27 -3.88
C THR A 110 -4.35 8.31 -4.32
N GLY A 111 -3.80 8.50 -5.52
CA GLY A 111 -2.62 7.76 -5.99
C GLY A 111 -2.86 6.26 -6.08
N THR A 112 -1.82 5.47 -5.80
CA THR A 112 -1.90 4.00 -5.86
C THR A 112 -1.98 3.37 -4.47
N TYR A 113 -3.01 2.54 -4.26
CA TYR A 113 -3.08 1.58 -3.17
C TYR A 113 -2.46 0.25 -3.61
N LEU A 114 -1.37 -0.14 -2.97
CA LEU A 114 -0.69 -1.41 -3.16
C LEU A 114 -0.90 -2.29 -1.93
N ALA A 115 -1.05 -3.58 -2.13
CA ALA A 115 -0.81 -4.56 -1.08
C ALA A 115 -0.07 -5.77 -1.64
N TRP A 116 0.62 -6.47 -0.75
CA TRP A 116 1.41 -7.65 -1.05
C TRP A 116 0.89 -8.84 -0.22
N TRP A 117 1.29 -10.03 -0.62
CA TRP A 117 1.25 -11.23 0.20
C TRP A 117 2.55 -11.31 1.02
N GLU A 118 2.54 -12.07 2.10
CA GLU A 118 3.69 -12.21 3.01
C GLU A 118 4.93 -12.84 2.35
N ASN A 119 4.76 -13.51 1.20
CA ASN A 119 5.84 -13.99 0.35
C ASN A 119 6.40 -12.94 -0.63
N GLY A 120 5.98 -11.68 -0.51
CA GLY A 120 6.42 -10.56 -1.35
C GLY A 120 5.70 -10.41 -2.69
N ASN A 121 4.88 -11.37 -3.12
CA ASN A 121 4.10 -11.23 -4.35
C ASN A 121 3.05 -10.13 -4.22
N THR A 122 2.85 -9.32 -5.25
CA THR A 122 1.75 -8.34 -5.29
C THR A 122 0.41 -9.05 -5.06
N LYS A 123 -0.43 -8.47 -4.21
CA LYS A 123 -1.79 -8.94 -3.89
C LYS A 123 -2.84 -8.11 -4.60
N LEU A 124 -2.67 -6.79 -4.60
CA LEU A 124 -3.52 -5.85 -5.32
C LEU A 124 -2.77 -4.58 -5.70
N GLN A 125 -3.28 -3.93 -6.74
CA GLN A 125 -2.89 -2.59 -7.19
C GLN A 125 -4.16 -1.88 -7.63
N TYR A 126 -4.63 -0.93 -6.83
CA TYR A 126 -5.77 -0.07 -7.16
C TYR A 126 -5.31 1.38 -7.27
N SER A 127 -5.92 2.13 -8.16
CA SER A 127 -5.67 3.57 -8.30
C SER A 127 -6.91 4.35 -7.86
N PHE A 128 -6.69 5.46 -7.15
CA PHE A 128 -7.72 6.30 -6.56
C PHE A 128 -7.54 7.77 -6.96
N GLU A 129 -8.65 8.44 -7.19
CA GLU A 129 -8.72 9.90 -7.29
C GLU A 129 -9.86 10.38 -6.38
N ASN A 130 -9.53 11.12 -5.32
CA ASN A 130 -10.49 11.69 -4.36
C ASN A 130 -11.52 10.66 -3.83
N ASP A 131 -11.01 9.55 -3.28
CA ASP A 131 -11.77 8.38 -2.79
C ASP A 131 -12.46 7.48 -3.82
N GLU A 132 -12.54 7.90 -5.08
CA GLU A 132 -13.11 7.11 -6.18
C GLU A 132 -12.04 6.23 -6.85
N TYR A 133 -12.42 5.04 -7.34
CA TYR A 133 -11.54 4.22 -8.19
C TYR A 133 -11.38 4.85 -9.57
N GLU A 134 -10.15 4.91 -10.07
CA GLU A 134 -9.84 5.47 -11.39
C GLU A 134 -8.79 4.61 -12.11
N GLY A 135 -8.95 4.38 -13.41
CA GLY A 135 -8.01 3.56 -14.20
C GLY A 135 -8.11 2.06 -13.94
N VAL A 136 -7.00 1.34 -14.09
CA VAL A 136 -6.98 -0.13 -14.04
C VAL A 136 -6.60 -0.65 -12.64
N CYS A 137 -7.53 -1.36 -12.02
CA CYS A 137 -7.40 -2.03 -10.73
C CYS A 137 -7.16 -3.54 -10.92
N ARG A 138 -6.16 -4.09 -10.22
CA ARG A 138 -5.76 -5.51 -10.34
C ARG A 138 -5.68 -6.22 -9.00
N GLU A 139 -5.95 -7.52 -9.02
CA GLU A 139 -5.72 -8.45 -7.92
C GLU A 139 -5.00 -9.71 -8.41
N TRP A 140 -4.14 -10.26 -7.56
CA TRP A 140 -3.40 -11.50 -7.81
C TRP A 140 -3.46 -12.41 -6.58
N ASN A 141 -3.46 -13.73 -6.79
CA ASN A 141 -3.36 -14.69 -5.70
C ASN A 141 -1.91 -14.81 -5.16
N ALA A 142 -1.72 -15.57 -4.08
CA ALA A 142 -0.41 -15.72 -3.43
C ALA A 142 0.68 -16.33 -4.33
N LEU A 143 0.30 -17.00 -5.43
CA LEU A 143 1.23 -17.54 -6.44
C LEU A 143 1.61 -16.49 -7.51
N GLY A 144 1.24 -15.22 -7.33
CA GLY A 144 1.51 -14.14 -8.29
C GLY A 144 0.63 -14.17 -9.54
N LYS A 145 -0.43 -14.99 -9.57
CA LYS A 145 -1.30 -15.13 -10.74
C LYS A 145 -2.45 -14.13 -10.68
N LEU A 146 -2.64 -13.39 -11.79
CA LEU A 146 -3.71 -12.41 -11.94
C LEU A 146 -5.08 -13.10 -11.82
N THR A 147 -5.89 -12.71 -10.83
CA THR A 147 -7.24 -13.21 -10.61
C THR A 147 -8.31 -12.22 -11.06
N LYS A 148 -7.98 -10.93 -11.13
CA LYS A 148 -8.92 -9.87 -11.53
C LYS A 148 -8.18 -8.66 -12.12
N GLU A 149 -8.69 -8.14 -13.24
CA GLU A 149 -8.30 -6.88 -13.86
C GLU A 149 -9.58 -6.13 -14.25
N MET A 150 -9.83 -5.00 -13.60
CA MET A 150 -11.03 -4.20 -13.77
C MET A 150 -10.64 -2.76 -14.12
N THR A 151 -11.40 -2.12 -15.00
CA THR A 151 -11.18 -0.72 -15.37
C THR A 151 -12.31 0.13 -14.79
N TYR A 152 -11.93 1.19 -14.08
CA TYR A 152 -12.85 2.13 -13.45
C TYR A 152 -12.65 3.55 -14.01
N ARG A 153 -13.73 4.34 -13.94
CA ARG A 153 -13.71 5.79 -14.11
C ARG A 153 -14.68 6.41 -13.12
N LYS A 154 -14.23 7.36 -12.31
CA LYS A 154 -15.03 8.02 -11.26
C LYS A 154 -15.81 7.02 -10.40
N GLY A 155 -15.11 5.99 -9.92
CA GLY A 155 -15.66 4.94 -9.06
C GLY A 155 -16.54 3.88 -9.75
N HIS A 156 -16.89 4.07 -11.02
CA HIS A 156 -17.77 3.16 -11.78
C HIS A 156 -16.98 2.29 -12.77
N GLU A 157 -17.42 1.06 -13.02
CA GLU A 157 -16.83 0.20 -14.07
C GLU A 157 -16.99 0.88 -15.45
N ASP A 158 -15.88 1.13 -16.15
CA ASP A 158 -15.86 1.65 -17.52
C ASP A 158 -14.76 0.95 -18.32
N GLY A 159 -15.06 0.46 -19.52
CA GLY A 159 -14.10 -0.33 -20.29
C GLY A 159 -13.98 -1.79 -19.85
N SER A 160 -12.77 -2.37 -19.93
CA SER A 160 -12.55 -3.82 -19.87
C SER A 160 -12.55 -4.38 -18.45
N GLN A 161 -13.26 -5.49 -18.25
CA GLN A 161 -13.41 -6.20 -16.98
C GLN A 161 -13.11 -7.70 -17.18
N LYS A 162 -12.16 -8.26 -16.44
CA LYS A 162 -11.73 -9.66 -16.53
C LYS A 162 -11.55 -10.25 -15.14
N MET A 163 -12.01 -11.48 -14.95
CA MET A 163 -11.74 -12.28 -13.76
C MET A 163 -11.38 -13.70 -14.17
N PHE A 164 -10.52 -14.33 -13.39
CA PHE A 164 -10.00 -15.68 -13.61
C PHE A 164 -10.22 -16.52 -12.36
N TYR A 165 -10.37 -17.83 -12.52
CA TYR A 165 -10.19 -18.79 -11.43
C TYR A 165 -8.69 -19.02 -11.18
N ASP A 166 -8.31 -19.60 -10.04
CA ASP A 166 -6.89 -19.88 -9.74
C ASP A 166 -6.23 -20.84 -10.76
N ASN A 167 -7.01 -21.73 -11.39
CA ASN A 167 -6.54 -22.55 -12.50
C ASN A 167 -6.24 -21.74 -13.79
N GLY A 168 -6.66 -20.47 -13.87
CA GLY A 168 -6.42 -19.55 -14.98
C GLY A 168 -7.51 -19.54 -16.05
N LYS A 169 -8.55 -20.38 -15.91
CA LYS A 169 -9.72 -20.29 -16.78
C LYS A 169 -10.44 -18.96 -16.54
N VAL A 170 -10.96 -18.38 -17.61
CA VAL A 170 -11.78 -17.16 -17.55
C VAL A 170 -13.04 -17.44 -16.72
N ARG A 171 -13.23 -16.64 -15.67
CA ARG A 171 -14.46 -16.60 -14.86
C ARG A 171 -15.43 -15.57 -15.41
N SER A 172 -14.94 -14.41 -15.81
CA SER A 172 -15.70 -13.38 -16.52
C SER A 172 -14.77 -12.60 -17.47
N ASN A 173 -15.33 -12.12 -18.58
CA ASN A 173 -14.64 -11.29 -19.56
C ASN A 173 -15.71 -10.46 -20.28
N TYR A 174 -15.85 -9.21 -19.88
CA TYR A 174 -16.87 -8.30 -20.41
C TYR A 174 -16.35 -6.86 -20.48
N ARG A 175 -17.06 -6.02 -21.21
CA ARG A 175 -16.81 -4.58 -21.29
C ARG A 175 -18.01 -3.81 -20.76
N VAL A 176 -17.75 -2.72 -20.04
CA VAL A 176 -18.78 -1.71 -19.74
C VAL A 176 -18.65 -0.56 -20.72
N VAL A 177 -19.78 -0.15 -21.30
CA VAL A 177 -19.89 1.00 -22.20
C VAL A 177 -21.18 1.73 -21.86
N ASN A 178 -21.09 3.01 -21.49
CA ASN A 178 -22.25 3.83 -21.08
C ASN A 178 -23.11 3.14 -20.00
N GLY A 179 -22.47 2.56 -18.98
CA GLY A 179 -23.10 1.82 -17.88
C GLY A 179 -23.68 0.45 -18.24
N ARG A 180 -23.68 0.04 -19.52
CA ARG A 180 -24.17 -1.27 -19.97
C ARG A 180 -23.03 -2.27 -20.11
N ARG A 181 -23.26 -3.52 -19.66
CA ARG A 181 -22.26 -4.60 -19.68
C ARG A 181 -22.46 -5.51 -20.90
N PHE A 182 -21.36 -5.83 -21.60
CA PHE A 182 -21.34 -6.65 -22.82
C PHE A 182 -20.29 -7.75 -22.72
N GLY A 183 -20.69 -9.02 -22.84
CA GLY A 183 -19.77 -10.18 -22.79
C GLY A 183 -20.11 -11.18 -21.68
N LEU A 184 -19.13 -11.99 -21.29
CA LEU A 184 -19.29 -13.04 -20.29
C LEU A 184 -19.23 -12.43 -18.88
N LEU A 185 -20.40 -12.18 -18.27
CA LEU A 185 -20.47 -11.66 -16.89
C LEU A 185 -20.11 -12.72 -15.83
N GLY A 186 -20.24 -14.00 -16.17
CA GLY A 186 -19.97 -15.14 -15.29
C GLY A 186 -20.70 -16.39 -15.75
N THR A 187 -20.41 -17.53 -15.12
CA THR A 187 -21.21 -18.75 -15.23
C THR A 187 -22.53 -18.58 -14.48
N LYS A 188 -23.66 -18.43 -15.18
CA LYS A 188 -24.96 -18.70 -14.57
C LYS A 188 -25.06 -20.21 -14.37
N ASN A 189 -25.23 -20.65 -13.13
CA ASN A 189 -25.65 -22.02 -12.87
C ASN A 189 -27.10 -22.15 -13.35
N CYS A 190 -27.29 -22.68 -14.56
CA CYS A 190 -28.61 -22.99 -15.08
C CYS A 190 -29.17 -24.17 -14.30
N ILE A 191 -30.05 -23.89 -13.34
CA ILE A 191 -30.97 -24.88 -12.79
C ILE A 191 -32.06 -25.06 -13.85
N ASN A 192 -32.34 -26.30 -14.26
CA ASN A 192 -33.43 -26.54 -15.19
C ASN A 192 -34.75 -26.24 -14.47
N VAL A 193 -35.71 -25.59 -15.13
CA VAL A 193 -36.93 -25.13 -14.44
C VAL A 193 -37.72 -26.31 -13.87
N SER A 194 -37.70 -27.45 -14.56
CA SER A 194 -38.18 -28.75 -14.07
C SER A 194 -37.63 -29.11 -12.68
N ASP A 195 -36.33 -28.94 -12.49
CA ASP A 195 -35.57 -29.40 -11.32
C ASP A 195 -35.79 -28.48 -10.10
N SER A 196 -36.39 -27.31 -10.33
CA SER A 196 -36.85 -26.38 -9.28
C SER A 196 -38.34 -26.49 -8.95
N VAL A 197 -39.19 -26.93 -9.89
CA VAL A 197 -40.65 -26.94 -9.73
C VAL A 197 -41.18 -28.29 -9.24
N PHE A 198 -40.49 -29.41 -9.54
CA PHE A 198 -40.98 -30.76 -9.25
C PHE A 198 -40.21 -31.49 -8.13
N LYS A 199 -39.61 -30.74 -7.20
CA LYS A 199 -39.06 -31.31 -5.95
C LYS A 199 -40.16 -31.43 -4.89
N ASN A 200 -40.86 -32.56 -4.92
CA ASN A 200 -41.59 -33.10 -3.77
C ASN A 200 -40.62 -33.73 -2.76
#